data_AF-A0A7C4AL16-F1
#
_entry.id   AF-A0A7C4AL16-F1
#
_cell.length_a   1.000
_cell.length_b   1.000
_cell.length_c   1.000
_cell.angle_alpha   90.00
_cell.angle_beta   90.00
_cell.angle_gamma   90.00
#
_symmetry.space_group_name_H-M   'P 1'
#
loop_
_entity.id
_entity.type
_entity.pdbx_description
1 polymer ?
#
loop_
_entity_poly.entity_id
_entity_poly.type
_entity_poly.pdbx_seq_one_letter_code
_entity_poly.pdbx_strand_id
1 'polypeptide(L)'
;MAGDSITGEQLFLRYAWPCAGTRLVHKLITNEDFELLRRYLEDPTANPPIEILIRCFPNAAAGLLEKSSGNGTTPWSKENVARYWHSHRGEHPACAVWQGTVFEVWSKDRALVFLQNGLCLIAKNPYSLPLTPHAKVFVHRETIIEFVS
;
A
#
# COMPACT_ATOMS: atom_id res chain seq x y z
N MET A 1 -22.64 -3.46 -2.68
CA MET A 1 -21.95 -3.87 -1.43
C MET A 1 -20.84 -4.84 -1.81
N ALA A 2 -19.60 -4.39 -1.86
CA ALA A 2 -18.43 -5.21 -2.22
C ALA A 2 -17.21 -4.76 -1.38
N GLY A 3 -17.40 -4.75 -0.06
CA GLY A 3 -16.45 -4.15 0.89
C GLY A 3 -15.47 -5.13 1.55
N ASP A 4 -15.54 -6.45 1.30
CA ASP A 4 -14.95 -7.39 2.28
C ASP A 4 -13.81 -8.33 1.85
N SER A 5 -13.45 -8.48 0.57
CA SER A 5 -12.60 -9.61 0.18
C SER A 5 -11.14 -9.29 -0.16
N ILE A 6 -10.50 -8.33 0.51
CA ILE A 6 -9.02 -8.24 0.45
C ILE A 6 -8.42 -9.08 1.57
N THR A 7 -7.45 -9.94 1.27
CA THR A 7 -6.64 -10.63 2.28
C THR A 7 -5.57 -9.70 2.85
N GLY A 8 -4.95 -10.08 3.98
CA GLY A 8 -3.84 -9.27 4.50
C GLY A 8 -2.63 -9.28 3.57
N GLU A 9 -2.38 -10.37 2.86
CA GLU A 9 -1.35 -10.51 1.84
C GLU A 9 -1.59 -9.57 0.65
N GLN A 10 -2.83 -9.53 0.14
CA GLN A 10 -3.21 -8.58 -0.91
C GLN A 10 -3.12 -7.12 -0.43
N LEU A 11 -3.52 -6.84 0.81
CA LEU A 11 -3.41 -5.51 1.41
C LEU A 11 -1.93 -5.10 1.56
N PHE A 12 -1.08 -6.03 2.01
CA PHE A 12 0.35 -5.80 2.15
C PHE A 12 0.96 -5.47 0.79
N LEU A 13 0.63 -6.25 -0.24
CA LEU A 13 1.11 -6.00 -1.59
C LEU A 13 0.64 -4.64 -2.11
N ARG A 14 -0.63 -4.27 -1.90
CA ARG A 14 -1.15 -2.96 -2.28
C ARG A 14 -0.34 -1.83 -1.65
N TYR A 15 -0.02 -1.94 -0.36
CA TYR A 15 0.73 -0.90 0.34
C TYR A 15 2.22 -0.87 -0.04
N ALA A 16 2.80 -2.03 -0.35
CA ALA A 16 4.20 -2.18 -0.74
C ALA A 16 4.47 -1.84 -2.22
N TRP A 17 3.47 -1.96 -3.09
CA TRP A 17 3.57 -1.78 -4.54
C TRP A 17 4.23 -0.46 -5.00
N PRO A 18 3.99 0.70 -4.35
CA PRO A 18 4.67 1.94 -4.73
C PRO A 18 6.22 1.85 -4.65
N CYS A 19 6.76 0.88 -3.92
CA CYS A 19 8.20 0.60 -3.85
C CYS A 19 8.68 -0.41 -4.91
N ALA A 20 7.79 -1.20 -5.53
CA ALA A 20 8.17 -2.31 -6.42
C ALA A 20 9.02 -1.83 -7.61
N GLY A 21 8.61 -0.72 -8.26
CA GLY A 21 9.35 -0.18 -9.41
C GLY A 21 10.76 0.28 -9.05
N THR A 22 10.93 0.97 -7.91
CA THR A 22 12.27 1.32 -7.41
C THR A 22 13.09 0.07 -7.14
N ARG A 23 12.50 -0.95 -6.50
CA ARG A 23 13.22 -2.21 -6.21
C ARG A 23 13.66 -2.93 -7.47
N LEU A 24 12.84 -2.92 -8.53
CA LEU A 24 13.22 -3.47 -9.84
C LEU A 24 14.40 -2.69 -10.46
N VAL A 25 14.34 -1.35 -10.48
CA VAL A 25 15.42 -0.50 -11.01
C VAL A 25 16.75 -0.74 -10.29
N HIS A 26 16.70 -0.95 -8.97
CA HIS A 26 17.88 -1.26 -8.15
C HIS A 26 18.26 -2.76 -8.14
N LYS A 27 17.64 -3.59 -8.99
CA LYS A 27 17.90 -5.04 -9.10
C LYS A 27 17.72 -5.81 -7.78
N LEU A 28 16.82 -5.34 -6.91
CA LEU A 28 16.46 -5.99 -5.64
C LEU A 28 15.36 -7.05 -5.81
N ILE A 29 14.67 -7.04 -6.96
CA ILE A 29 13.72 -8.05 -7.42
C ILE A 29 13.95 -8.25 -8.93
N THR A 30 13.57 -9.39 -9.48
CA THR A 30 13.71 -9.64 -10.94
C THR A 30 12.51 -9.08 -11.72
N ASN A 31 12.60 -9.09 -13.06
CA ASN A 31 11.44 -8.77 -13.91
C ASN A 31 10.31 -9.78 -13.71
N GLU A 32 10.65 -11.07 -13.55
CA GLU A 32 9.68 -12.12 -13.28
C GLU A 32 8.96 -11.88 -11.94
N ASP A 33 9.68 -11.48 -10.89
CA ASP A 33 9.08 -11.08 -9.62
C ASP A 33 8.13 -9.89 -9.81
N PHE A 34 8.57 -8.85 -10.50
CA PHE A 34 7.75 -7.65 -10.73
C PHE A 34 6.46 -7.97 -11.48
N GLU A 35 6.54 -8.76 -12.55
CA GLU A 35 5.37 -9.20 -13.32
C GLU A 35 4.45 -10.12 -12.52
N LEU A 36 5.01 -10.99 -11.68
CA LEU A 36 4.24 -11.83 -10.78
C LEU A 36 3.46 -10.99 -9.75
N LEU A 37 4.12 -10.02 -9.11
CA LEU A 37 3.48 -9.08 -8.18
C LEU A 37 2.38 -8.26 -8.87
N ARG A 38 2.62 -7.80 -10.11
CA ARG A 38 1.64 -7.06 -10.90
C ARG A 38 0.37 -7.88 -11.13
N ARG A 39 0.52 -9.16 -11.48
CA ARG A 39 -0.63 -10.08 -11.66
C ARG A 39 -1.47 -10.22 -10.39
N TYR A 40 -0.83 -10.34 -9.22
CA TYR A 40 -1.56 -10.42 -7.94
C TYR A 40 -2.28 -9.12 -7.56
N LEU A 41 -1.88 -7.97 -8.11
CA LEU A 41 -2.60 -6.71 -7.91
C LEU A 41 -3.78 -6.55 -8.86
N GLU A 42 -3.66 -7.08 -10.08
CA GLU A 42 -4.68 -6.99 -11.12
C GLU A 42 -5.80 -8.02 -10.92
N ASP A 43 -5.49 -9.19 -10.35
CA ASP A 43 -6.45 -10.25 -10.06
C ASP A 43 -6.86 -10.24 -8.57
N PRO A 44 -8.05 -9.72 -8.22
CA PRO A 44 -8.51 -9.68 -6.83
C PRO A 44 -8.85 -11.06 -6.24
N THR A 45 -8.89 -12.12 -7.07
CA THR A 45 -9.11 -13.50 -6.62
C THR A 45 -7.81 -14.23 -6.30
N ALA A 46 -6.68 -13.72 -6.80
CA ALA A 46 -5.37 -14.30 -6.57
C ALA A 46 -4.75 -13.74 -5.28
N ASN A 47 -4.33 -14.64 -4.39
CA ASN A 47 -3.60 -14.27 -3.19
C ASN A 47 -2.10 -14.43 -3.41
N PRO A 48 -1.29 -13.37 -3.20
CA PRO A 48 0.16 -13.48 -3.28
C PRO A 48 0.69 -14.38 -2.15
N PRO A 49 1.50 -15.41 -2.44
CA PRO A 49 2.12 -16.22 -1.39
C PRO A 49 3.02 -15.37 -0.48
N ILE A 50 2.98 -15.65 0.82
CA ILE A 50 3.78 -14.95 1.83
C ILE A 50 5.27 -15.00 1.48
N GLU A 51 5.76 -16.13 0.95
CA GLU A 51 7.17 -16.30 0.57
C GLU A 51 7.59 -15.33 -0.54
N ILE A 52 6.68 -15.06 -1.50
CA ILE A 52 6.90 -14.08 -2.57
C ILE A 52 6.95 -12.68 -1.96
N LEU A 53 6.04 -12.35 -1.04
CA LEU A 53 6.01 -11.04 -0.38
C LEU A 53 7.25 -10.81 0.48
N ILE A 54 7.71 -11.79 1.25
CA ILE A 54 8.94 -11.72 2.05
C ILE A 54 10.16 -11.54 1.14
N ARG A 55 10.28 -12.33 0.08
CA ARG A 55 11.40 -12.22 -0.87
C ARG A 55 11.42 -10.85 -1.54
N CYS A 56 10.26 -10.37 -1.98
CA CYS A 56 10.15 -9.11 -2.71
C CYS A 56 10.25 -7.89 -1.80
N PHE A 57 9.84 -7.97 -0.53
CA PHE A 57 9.78 -6.85 0.41
C PHE A 57 10.29 -7.23 1.82
N PRO A 58 11.56 -7.67 1.95
CA PRO A 58 12.07 -8.31 3.16
C PRO A 58 12.02 -7.39 4.38
N ASN A 59 12.39 -6.11 4.24
CA ASN A 59 12.37 -5.17 5.37
C ASN A 59 10.96 -4.88 5.86
N ALA A 60 10.00 -4.75 4.94
CA ALA A 60 8.60 -4.50 5.31
C ALA A 60 7.97 -5.74 5.96
N ALA A 61 8.30 -6.93 5.45
CA ALA A 61 7.84 -8.18 6.05
C ALA A 61 8.46 -8.41 7.44
N ALA A 62 9.76 -8.15 7.61
CA ALA A 62 10.43 -8.24 8.90
C ALA A 62 9.80 -7.29 9.94
N GLY A 63 9.55 -6.03 9.56
CA GLY A 63 8.89 -5.06 10.43
C GLY A 63 7.46 -5.47 10.81
N LEU A 64 6.70 -6.06 9.89
CA LEU A 64 5.37 -6.61 10.18
C LEU A 64 5.46 -7.76 11.20
N LEU A 65 6.38 -8.70 10.99
CA LEU A 65 6.58 -9.85 11.87
C LEU A 65 6.99 -9.41 13.28
N GLU A 66 7.94 -8.48 13.40
CA GLU A 66 8.40 -7.93 14.68
C GLU A 66 7.25 -7.26 15.43
N LYS A 67 6.51 -6.38 14.76
CA LYS A 67 5.38 -5.65 15.35
C LYS A 67 4.26 -6.58 15.80
N SER A 68 3.99 -7.64 15.05
CA SER A 68 2.94 -8.61 15.39
C SER A 68 3.35 -9.56 16.50
N SER A 69 4.63 -9.95 16.55
CA SER A 69 5.20 -10.75 17.65
C SER A 69 5.11 -10.01 18.98
N GLY A 70 5.47 -8.72 19.03
CA GLY A 70 5.37 -7.89 20.24
C GLY A 70 3.94 -7.72 20.77
N ASN A 71 2.92 -7.92 19.92
CA ASN A 71 1.50 -7.81 20.27
C ASN A 71 0.78 -9.17 20.39
N GLY A 72 1.45 -10.30 20.13
CA GLY A 72 0.84 -11.64 20.19
C GLY A 72 -0.26 -11.88 19.14
N THR A 73 -0.15 -11.27 17.95
CA THR A 73 -1.19 -11.31 16.92
C THR A 73 -0.71 -11.95 15.61
N THR A 74 -1.62 -12.40 14.76
CA THR A 74 -1.30 -13.02 13.46
C THR A 74 -0.75 -11.98 12.46
N PRO A 75 0.51 -12.06 12.00
CA PRO A 75 1.13 -10.98 11.24
C PRO A 75 0.38 -10.55 9.98
N TRP A 76 -0.13 -11.53 9.24
CA TRP A 76 -0.78 -11.34 7.94
C TRP A 76 -2.28 -11.09 8.03
N SER A 77 -2.83 -10.73 9.19
CA SER A 77 -4.22 -10.25 9.24
C SER A 77 -4.34 -8.86 8.61
N LYS A 78 -5.50 -8.56 8.00
CA LYS A 78 -5.80 -7.23 7.43
C LYS A 78 -5.50 -6.11 8.43
N GLU A 79 -5.95 -6.29 9.66
CA GLU A 79 -5.86 -5.30 10.72
C GLU A 79 -4.41 -5.02 11.11
N ASN A 80 -3.58 -6.07 11.14
CA ASN A 80 -2.17 -5.93 11.50
C ASN A 80 -1.35 -5.34 10.37
N VAL A 81 -1.61 -5.72 9.13
CA VAL A 81 -1.00 -5.09 7.96
C VAL A 81 -1.36 -3.61 7.92
N ALA A 82 -2.65 -3.27 8.06
CA ALA A 82 -3.10 -1.88 8.13
C ALA A 82 -2.39 -1.11 9.25
N ARG A 83 -2.42 -1.64 10.48
CA ARG A 83 -1.77 -1.01 11.65
C ARG A 83 -0.26 -0.87 11.51
N TYR A 84 0.42 -1.83 10.87
CA TYR A 84 1.84 -1.74 10.59
C TYR A 84 2.13 -0.55 9.67
N TRP A 85 1.47 -0.48 8.51
CA TRP A 85 1.73 0.57 7.54
C TRP A 85 1.26 1.96 8.03
N HIS A 86 0.09 2.06 8.68
CA HIS A 86 -0.40 3.33 9.24
C HIS A 86 0.45 3.89 10.37
N SER A 87 1.33 3.08 10.98
CA SER A 87 2.29 3.58 11.97
C SER A 87 3.50 4.29 11.36
N HIS A 88 3.76 4.11 10.06
CA HIS A 88 4.87 4.77 9.37
C HIS A 88 4.52 6.22 9.02
N ARG A 89 4.13 7.03 10.01
CA ARG A 89 3.69 8.43 9.86
C ARG A 89 4.86 9.39 9.60
N GLY A 90 5.64 9.15 8.55
CA GLY A 90 6.76 10.02 8.19
C GLY A 90 8.06 9.76 8.97
N GLU A 91 8.09 8.78 9.88
CA GLU A 91 9.29 8.45 10.67
C GLU A 91 10.46 7.96 9.79
N HIS A 92 10.14 7.27 8.69
CA HIS A 92 11.09 6.93 7.63
C HIS A 92 10.58 7.44 6.29
N PRO A 93 11.19 8.48 5.69
CA PRO A 93 10.69 9.12 4.46
C PRO A 93 10.48 8.13 3.30
N ALA A 94 11.34 7.10 3.23
CA ALA A 94 11.33 6.11 2.16
C ALA A 94 10.11 5.16 2.18
N CYS A 95 9.46 5.00 3.34
CA CYS A 95 8.31 4.11 3.57
C CYS A 95 7.12 4.85 4.21
N ALA A 96 7.15 6.19 4.20
CA ALA A 96 6.18 7.00 4.89
C ALA A 96 4.79 6.85 4.26
N VAL A 97 3.81 6.55 5.10
CA VAL A 97 2.40 6.55 4.76
C VAL A 97 1.77 7.80 5.37
N TRP A 98 1.20 8.63 4.51
CA TRP A 98 0.57 9.89 4.90
C TRP A 98 -0.94 9.78 4.77
N GLN A 99 -1.66 10.25 5.78
CA GLN A 99 -3.08 10.49 5.62
C GLN A 99 -3.29 11.83 4.91
N GLY A 100 -4.28 11.87 4.02
CA GLY A 100 -4.66 13.08 3.30
C GLY A 100 -6.15 13.13 2.98
N THR A 101 -6.54 14.24 2.38
CA THR A 101 -7.90 14.50 1.90
C THR A 101 -7.84 14.82 0.41
N VAL A 102 -8.65 14.11 -0.37
CA VAL A 102 -8.84 14.37 -1.80
C VAL A 102 -9.47 15.74 -1.95
N PHE A 103 -8.81 16.64 -2.66
CA PHE A 103 -9.34 17.95 -3.00
C PHE A 103 -10.15 17.89 -4.29
N GLU A 104 -9.56 17.27 -5.31
CA GLU A 104 -10.12 17.23 -6.66
C GLU A 104 -9.75 15.90 -7.32
N VAL A 105 -10.70 15.31 -8.03
CA VAL A 105 -10.50 14.10 -8.82
C VAL A 105 -10.41 14.51 -10.28
N TRP A 106 -9.20 14.48 -10.85
CA TRP A 106 -9.00 14.86 -12.26
C TRP A 106 -9.32 13.72 -13.22
N SER A 107 -9.10 12.48 -12.80
CA SER A 107 -9.41 11.28 -13.58
C SER A 107 -9.59 10.08 -12.66
N LYS A 108 -10.07 8.95 -13.21
CA LYS A 108 -10.14 7.69 -12.47
C LYS A 108 -8.81 7.26 -11.81
N ASP A 109 -7.69 7.64 -12.43
CA ASP A 109 -6.35 7.19 -12.03
C ASP A 109 -5.54 8.28 -11.31
N ARG A 110 -6.07 9.50 -11.13
CA ARG A 110 -5.34 10.63 -10.52
C ARG A 110 -6.25 11.58 -9.75
N ALA A 111 -5.78 12.01 -8.58
CA ALA A 111 -6.44 13.01 -7.75
C ALA A 111 -5.43 13.97 -7.11
N LEU A 112 -5.83 15.22 -6.88
CA LEU A 112 -5.09 16.17 -6.05
C LEU A 112 -5.40 15.88 -4.58
N VAL A 113 -4.38 15.67 -3.75
CA VAL A 113 -4.53 15.29 -2.34
C VAL A 113 -3.76 16.27 -1.45
N PHE A 114 -4.45 16.86 -0.47
CA PHE A 114 -3.83 17.59 0.63
C PHE A 114 -3.50 16.62 1.76
N LEU A 115 -2.21 16.49 2.05
CA LEU A 115 -1.69 15.66 3.13
C LEU A 115 -1.81 16.38 4.48
N GLN A 116 -1.90 15.62 5.57
CA GLN A 116 -1.97 16.16 6.93
C GLN A 116 -0.71 16.97 7.34
N ASN A 117 0.41 16.75 6.68
CA ASN A 117 1.63 17.54 6.91
C ASN A 117 1.64 18.91 6.18
N GLY A 118 0.51 19.29 5.58
CA GLY A 118 0.34 20.58 4.88
C GLY A 118 0.83 20.56 3.43
N LEU A 119 1.41 19.46 2.95
CA LEU A 119 1.82 19.33 1.55
C LEU A 119 0.63 18.97 0.65
N CYS A 120 0.69 19.43 -0.59
CA CYS A 120 -0.25 19.05 -1.63
C CYS A 120 0.50 18.26 -2.71
N LEU A 121 -0.06 17.15 -3.16
CA LEU A 121 0.52 16.35 -4.24
C LEU A 121 -0.54 15.80 -5.18
N ILE A 122 -0.10 15.48 -6.40
CA ILE A 122 -0.90 14.74 -7.37
C ILE A 122 -0.67 13.25 -7.10
N ALA A 123 -1.69 12.57 -6.58
CA ALA A 123 -1.62 11.16 -6.24
C ALA A 123 -2.18 10.29 -7.36
N LYS A 124 -1.55 9.15 -7.60
CA LYS A 124 -2.01 8.09 -8.51
C LYS A 124 -3.00 7.19 -7.79
N ASN A 125 -4.03 6.73 -8.50
CA ASN A 125 -5.04 5.78 -8.04
C ASN A 125 -4.99 4.50 -8.90
N PRO A 126 -3.90 3.72 -8.86
CA PRO A 126 -3.73 2.56 -9.73
C PRO A 126 -4.74 1.44 -9.42
N TYR A 127 -5.39 1.49 -8.25
CA TYR A 127 -6.36 0.48 -7.80
C TYR A 127 -7.81 0.86 -8.12
N SER A 128 -8.03 1.92 -8.90
CA SER A 128 -9.37 2.42 -9.25
C SER A 128 -10.29 2.58 -8.02
N LEU A 129 -9.73 3.05 -6.89
CA LEU A 129 -10.52 3.30 -5.68
C LEU A 129 -11.61 4.34 -5.99
N PRO A 130 -12.81 4.21 -5.41
CA PRO A 130 -13.92 5.12 -5.68
C PRO A 130 -13.72 6.46 -4.96
N LEU A 131 -12.86 7.31 -5.51
CA LEU A 131 -12.51 8.60 -4.92
C LEU A 131 -13.58 9.65 -5.20
N THR A 132 -13.89 10.45 -4.17
CA THR A 132 -14.72 11.64 -4.26
C THR A 132 -13.98 12.84 -3.65
N PRO A 133 -14.31 14.08 -4.04
CA PRO A 133 -13.84 15.25 -3.29
C PRO A 133 -14.16 15.11 -1.80
N HIS A 134 -13.23 15.53 -0.95
CA HIS A 134 -13.23 15.40 0.51
C HIS A 134 -13.07 13.99 1.06
N ALA A 135 -12.89 12.97 0.22
CA ALA A 135 -12.51 11.63 0.64
C ALA A 135 -11.22 11.64 1.47
N LYS A 136 -11.21 10.91 2.59
CA LYS A 136 -9.97 10.66 3.35
C LYS A 136 -9.24 9.47 2.74
N VAL A 137 -7.92 9.57 2.62
CA VAL A 137 -7.10 8.56 1.96
C VAL A 137 -5.77 8.37 2.68
N PHE A 138 -5.14 7.22 2.47
CA PHE A 138 -3.72 7.01 2.77
C PHE A 138 -2.90 6.99 1.48
N VAL A 139 -1.75 7.66 1.51
CA VAL A 139 -0.84 7.83 0.38
C VAL A 139 0.56 7.33 0.76
N HIS A 140 1.17 6.57 -0.15
CA HIS A 140 2.55 6.12 -0.07
C HIS A 140 3.25 6.36 -1.42
N ARG A 141 4.35 7.13 -1.43
CA ARG A 141 5.09 7.53 -2.66
C ARG A 141 4.16 8.00 -3.79
N GLU A 142 3.35 9.01 -3.50
CA GLU A 142 2.37 9.59 -4.44
C GLU A 142 1.30 8.61 -4.94
N THR A 143 1.14 7.44 -4.31
CA THR A 143 0.13 6.45 -4.67
C THR A 143 -0.91 6.36 -3.57
N ILE A 144 -2.18 6.50 -3.93
CA ILE A 144 -3.30 6.25 -3.02
C ILE A 144 -3.39 4.75 -2.80
N ILE A 145 -3.13 4.33 -1.58
CA ILE A 145 -3.08 2.92 -1.19
C ILE A 145 -4.35 2.46 -0.47
N GLU A 146 -5.13 3.41 0.07
CA GLU A 146 -6.37 3.12 0.78
C GLU A 146 -7.30 4.34 0.79
N PHE A 147 -8.60 4.09 0.71
CA PHE A 147 -9.66 5.06 0.98
C PHE A 147 -10.23 4.79 2.37
N VAL A 148 -10.39 5.84 3.16
CA VAL A 148 -10.94 5.81 4.52
C VAL A 148 -12.39 6.27 4.42
N SER A 149 -13.33 5.34 4.63
CA SER A 149 -14.77 5.59 4.65
C SER A 149 -15.19 6.60 5.70
#